data_AF-A0AA90NUZ6-F1
#
_entry.id   AF-A0AA90NUZ6-F1
#
_cell.length_a   1.000
_cell.length_b   1.000
_cell.length_c   1.000
_cell.angle_alpha   90.00
_cell.angle_beta   90.00
_cell.angle_gamma   90.00
#
_symmetry.space_group_name_H-M   'P 1'
#
loop_
_entity.id
_entity.type
_entity.pdbx_description
1 polymer ?
#
loop_
_entity_poly.entity_id
_entity_poly.type
_entity_poly.pdbx_seq_one_letter_code
_entity_poly.pdbx_strand_id
1 'polypeptide(L)'
;MQGVWFIAAYMIITNIIGFALMGIDKRKARNGEYRISEKTLWFWAFIGGGTGSFLGMKQFRHKTKHAAFKWGLPILMILQIALLIKIFIQL
;
A
#
# COMPACT_ATOMS: atom_id res chain seq x y z
N MET A 1 -17.84 -19.25 -2.66
CA MET A 1 -16.53 -19.74 -2.15
C MET A 1 -15.33 -19.58 -3.12
N GLN A 2 -15.46 -19.67 -4.46
CA GLN A 2 -14.29 -19.54 -5.37
C GLN A 2 -13.75 -18.11 -5.53
N GLY A 3 -14.62 -17.07 -5.49
CA GLY A 3 -14.21 -15.67 -5.68
C GLY A 3 -13.29 -15.10 -4.59
N VAL A 4 -13.34 -15.64 -3.37
CA VAL A 4 -12.55 -15.16 -2.22
C VAL A 4 -11.05 -15.36 -2.46
N TRP A 5 -10.66 -16.48 -3.07
CA TRP A 5 -9.27 -16.78 -3.40
C TRP A 5 -8.68 -15.80 -4.43
N PHE A 6 -9.47 -15.40 -5.42
CA PHE A 6 -9.05 -14.38 -6.41
C PHE A 6 -8.85 -13.01 -5.75
N ILE A 7 -9.75 -12.61 -4.86
CA ILE A 7 -9.63 -11.34 -4.12
C ILE A 7 -8.40 -11.37 -3.20
N ALA A 8 -8.16 -12.48 -2.50
CA ALA A 8 -6.99 -12.65 -1.65
C ALA A 8 -5.69 -12.60 -2.46
N ALA A 9 -5.60 -13.31 -3.58
CA ALA A 9 -4.43 -13.28 -4.47
C ALA A 9 -4.16 -11.87 -5.01
N TYR A 10 -5.21 -11.18 -5.48
CA TYR A 10 -5.13 -9.79 -5.94
C TYR A 10 -4.57 -8.87 -4.83
N MET A 11 -5.12 -8.96 -3.62
CA MET A 11 -4.67 -8.17 -2.47
C MET A 11 -3.21 -8.45 -2.08
N ILE A 12 -2.77 -9.71 -2.14
CA ILE A 12 -1.37 -10.05 -1.87
C ILE A 12 -0.45 -9.38 -2.90
N ILE A 13 -0.78 -9.48 -4.18
CA ILE A 13 0.03 -8.90 -5.26
C ILE A 13 0.11 -7.37 -5.12
N THR A 14 -1.01 -6.68 -4.91
CA THR A 14 -1.02 -5.22 -4.75
C THR A 14 -0.25 -4.77 -3.52
N ASN A 15 -0.28 -5.53 -2.43
CA ASN A 15 0.50 -5.24 -1.23
C ASN A 15 2.01 -5.44 -1.45
N ILE A 16 2.42 -6.49 -2.17
CA ILE A 16 3.82 -6.70 -2.54
C ILE A 16 4.30 -5.54 -3.42
N ILE A 17 3.52 -5.12 -4.41
CA ILE A 17 3.85 -3.99 -5.29
C ILE A 17 3.96 -2.70 -4.48
N GLY A 18 2.99 -2.41 -3.61
CA GLY A 18 3.01 -1.22 -2.75
C GLY A 18 4.24 -1.17 -1.82
N PHE A 19 4.61 -2.31 -1.24
CA PHE A 19 5.81 -2.44 -0.43
C PHE A 19 7.09 -2.21 -1.26
N ALA A 20 7.19 -2.87 -2.41
CA ALA A 20 8.35 -2.76 -3.30
C ALA A 20 8.55 -1.33 -3.80
N LEU A 21 7.47 -0.62 -4.17
CA LEU A 21 7.54 0.76 -4.63
C LEU A 21 8.08 1.70 -3.54
N MET A 22 7.71 1.50 -2.27
CA MET A 22 8.27 2.26 -1.15
C MET A 22 9.79 2.02 -1.00
N GLY A 23 10.23 0.77 -1.17
CA GLY A 23 11.65 0.41 -1.14
C GLY A 23 12.44 0.98 -2.31
N ILE A 24 11.88 0.90 -3.52
CA ILE A 24 12.48 1.46 -4.74
C ILE A 24 12.59 2.97 -4.61
N ASP A 25 11.53 3.67 -4.16
CA ASP A 25 11.58 5.13 -3.97
C ASP A 25 12.64 5.53 -2.93
N LYS A 26 12.82 4.73 -1.87
CA LYS A 26 13.91 4.94 -0.89
C LYS A 26 15.29 4.76 -1.52
N ARG A 27 15.48 3.72 -2.35
CA ARG A 27 16.75 3.46 -3.05
C ARG A 27 17.08 4.59 -4.02
N LYS A 28 16.11 5.02 -4.82
CA LYS A 28 16.26 6.15 -5.75
C LYS A 28 16.64 7.44 -5.02
N ALA A 29 16.00 7.71 -3.87
CA ALA A 29 16.34 8.86 -3.04
C ALA A 29 17.78 8.82 -2.47
N ARG A 30 18.36 7.62 -2.25
CA ARG A 30 19.76 7.47 -1.84
C ARG A 30 20.74 7.63 -3.00
N ASN A 31 20.35 7.16 -4.18
CA ASN A 31 21.18 7.19 -5.39
C ASN A 31 21.12 8.53 -6.14
N GLY A 32 20.31 9.50 -5.69
CA GLY A 32 20.10 10.77 -6.39
C GLY A 32 19.29 10.64 -7.69
N GLU A 33 18.60 9.51 -7.88
CA GLU A 33 17.78 9.25 -9.06
C GLU A 33 16.40 9.93 -8.96
N TYR A 34 15.72 10.07 -10.10
CA TYR A 34 14.34 10.58 -10.15
C TYR A 34 13.39 9.74 -9.28
N ARG A 35 12.81 10.39 -8.27
CA ARG A 35 11.91 9.79 -7.29
C ARG A 35 10.58 9.38 -7.93
N ILE A 36 9.95 8.36 -7.37
CA ILE A 36 8.62 7.92 -7.79
C ILE A 36 7.61 8.99 -7.41
N SER A 37 6.70 9.31 -8.33
CA SER A 37 5.65 10.29 -8.06
C SER A 37 4.78 9.82 -6.89
N GLU A 38 4.39 10.76 -6.02
CA GLU A 38 3.50 10.43 -4.90
C GLU A 38 2.16 9.89 -5.39
N LYS A 39 1.69 10.36 -6.55
CA LYS A 39 0.48 9.88 -7.20
C LYS A 39 0.54 8.37 -7.49
N THR A 40 1.69 7.87 -7.96
CA THR A 40 1.89 6.43 -8.20
C THR A 40 1.83 5.66 -6.88
N LEU A 41 2.49 6.14 -5.82
CA LEU A 41 2.46 5.48 -4.51
C LEU A 41 1.04 5.43 -3.94
N TRP A 42 0.30 6.54 -4.03
CA TRP A 42 -1.10 6.59 -3.63
C TRP A 42 -1.99 5.69 -4.48
N PHE A 43 -1.80 5.68 -5.80
CA PHE A 43 -2.56 4.83 -6.71
C PHE A 43 -2.46 3.35 -6.29
N TRP A 44 -1.25 2.84 -6.09
CA TRP A 44 -1.05 1.45 -5.64
C TRP A 44 -1.59 1.21 -4.23
N ALA A 45 -1.49 2.20 -3.34
CA ALA A 45 -2.12 2.12 -2.03
C ALA A 45 -3.65 2.03 -2.12
N PHE A 46 -4.29 2.81 -3.00
CA PHE A 46 -5.75 2.85 -3.17
C PHE A 46 -6.34 1.56 -3.75
N ILE A 47 -5.69 0.98 -4.77
CA ILE A 47 -6.24 -0.20 -5.46
C ILE A 47 -6.17 -1.51 -4.65
N GLY A 48 -5.54 -1.50 -3.47
CA GLY A 48 -5.42 -2.67 -2.59
C GLY A 48 -4.04 -2.88 -1.96
N GLY A 49 -3.08 -2.00 -2.26
CA GLY A 49 -1.72 -2.07 -1.71
C GLY A 49 -1.50 -1.22 -0.45
N GLY A 50 -2.57 -0.79 0.23
CA GLY A 50 -2.50 0.14 1.35
C GLY A 50 -1.67 -0.41 2.51
N THR A 51 -1.91 -1.66 2.89
CA THR A 51 -1.18 -2.36 3.96
C THR A 51 0.31 -2.50 3.63
N GLY A 52 0.64 -2.96 2.42
CA GLY A 52 2.02 -3.14 1.96
C GLY A 52 2.77 -1.83 1.80
N SER A 53 2.09 -0.79 1.32
CA SER A 53 2.63 0.57 1.25
C SER A 53 2.91 1.15 2.65
N PHE A 54 2.01 0.90 3.62
CA PHE A 54 2.22 1.31 5.01
C PHE A 54 3.38 0.56 5.68
N LEU A 55 3.46 -0.76 5.48
CA LEU A 55 4.58 -1.57 5.97
C LEU A 55 5.90 -1.13 5.34
N GLY A 56 5.92 -0.88 4.03
CA GLY A 56 7.09 -0.37 3.32
C GLY A 56 7.51 1.01 3.84
N MET A 57 6.54 1.91 4.05
CA MET A 57 6.78 3.23 4.63
C MET A 57 7.48 3.13 6.01
N LYS A 58 6.99 2.25 6.90
CA LYS A 58 7.58 2.00 8.21
C LYS A 58 8.96 1.34 8.11
N GLN A 59 9.09 0.27 7.34
CA GLN A 59 10.32 -0.51 7.21
C GLN A 59 11.47 0.33 6.64
N PHE A 60 11.21 1.06 5.56
CA PHE A 60 12.23 1.90 4.90
C PHE A 60 12.39 3.27 5.58
N ARG A 61 11.61 3.55 6.63
CA ARG A 61 11.50 4.86 7.31
C ARG A 61 11.42 5.97 6.27
N HIS A 62 10.55 5.77 5.29
CA HIS A 62 10.44 6.60 4.11
C HIS A 62 9.16 7.41 4.20
N LYS A 63 9.21 8.71 3.94
CA LYS A 63 8.04 9.62 3.98
C LYS A 63 7.20 9.55 5.28
N THR A 64 7.76 9.10 6.41
CA THR A 64 7.07 9.02 7.72
C THR A 64 6.72 10.38 8.33
N LYS A 65 7.38 11.45 7.88
CA LYS A 65 7.10 12.84 8.29
C LYS A 65 6.09 13.55 7.37
N HIS A 66 5.75 12.99 6.21
CA HIS A 66 4.75 13.60 5.33
C HIS A 66 3.36 13.31 5.90
N ALA A 67 2.64 14.35 6.31
CA ALA A 67 1.33 14.22 6.95
C ALA A 67 0.34 13.38 6.13
N ALA A 68 0.34 13.56 4.80
CA ALA A 68 -0.48 12.78 3.88
C ALA A 68 -0.22 11.28 4.03
N PHE A 69 1.04 10.83 3.97
CA PHE A 69 1.39 9.41 4.08
C PHE A 69 1.23 8.90 5.52
N LYS A 70 1.60 9.71 6.51
CA LYS A 70 1.52 9.36 7.92
C LYS A 70 0.09 9.04 8.35
N TRP A 71 -0.89 9.83 7.92
CA TRP A 71 -2.29 9.66 8.31
C TRP A 71 -3.11 8.91 7.26
N GLY A 72 -2.92 9.22 5.99
CA GLY A 72 -3.75 8.65 4.93
C GLY A 72 -3.46 7.18 4.65
N LEU A 73 -2.21 6.68 4.79
CA LEU A 73 -1.95 5.24 4.61
C LEU A 73 -2.59 4.38 5.71
N PRO A 74 -2.49 4.71 7.02
CA PRO A 74 -3.27 4.01 8.05
C PRO A 74 -4.77 4.05 7.82
N ILE A 75 -5.31 5.21 7.43
CA ILE A 75 -6.76 5.37 7.18
C ILE A 75 -7.18 4.47 6.00
N LEU A 76 -6.43 4.48 4.89
CA LEU A 76 -6.70 3.59 3.76
C LEU A 76 -6.60 2.12 4.13
N MET A 77 -5.60 1.74 4.93
CA MET A 77 -5.44 0.38 5.42
C MET A 77 -6.68 -0.07 6.22
N ILE A 78 -7.16 0.76 7.15
CA ILE A 78 -8.36 0.46 7.95
C ILE A 78 -9.60 0.33 7.05
N LEU A 79 -9.78 1.25 6.08
CA LEU A 79 -10.90 1.20 5.14
C LEU A 79 -10.86 -0.08 4.29
N GLN A 80 -9.70 -0.49 3.81
CA GLN A 80 -9.55 -1.73 3.03
C GLN A 80 -9.84 -2.98 3.86
N ILE A 81 -9.39 -3.03 5.11
CA ILE A 81 -9.68 -4.14 6.03
C ILE A 81 -11.19 -4.20 6.33
N ALA A 82 -11.82 -3.07 6.63
CA ALA A 82 -13.25 -3.01 6.88
C ALA A 82 -14.08 -3.46 5.66
N LEU A 83 -13.68 -3.04 4.46
CA LEU A 83 -14.32 -3.47 3.21
C LEU A 83 -14.17 -4.97 2.97
N LEU A 84 -12.97 -5.53 3.20
CA LEU A 84 -12.72 -6.97 3.10
C LEU A 84 -13.59 -7.77 4.07
N ILE A 85 -13.70 -7.35 5.33
CA ILE A 85 -14.52 -8.00 6.34
C ILE A 85 -15.99 -7.97 5.92
N LYS A 86 -16.49 -6.82 5.45
CA LYS A 86 -17.86 -6.69 4.97
C LYS A 86 -18.15 -7.63 3.80
N ILE A 87 -17.24 -7.70 2.81
CA ILE A 87 -17.36 -8.61 1.66
C ILE A 87 -17.39 -10.05 2.14
N PHE A 88 -16.52 -10.42 3.09
CA PHE A 88 -16.46 -11.78 3.63
C PHE A 88 -17.72 -12.17 4.41
N ILE A 89 -18.32 -11.25 5.18
CA ILE A 89 -19.57 -11.49 5.93
C ILE A 89 -20.79 -11.60 4.99
N GLN A 90 -20.80 -10.88 3.86
CA GLN A 90 -21.90 -10.91 2.89
C GLN A 90 -21.86 -12.10 1.92
N LEU A 91 -20.82 -12.94 1.97
CA LEU A 91 -20.55 -14.05 1.03
C LEU A 91 -20.85 -15.43 1.58
#